data_AF-A0A3N5T9W6-F1
#
_entry.id   AF-A0A3N5T9W6-F1
#
_cell.length_a   1.000
_cell.length_b   1.000
_cell.length_c   1.000
_cell.angle_alpha   90.00
_cell.angle_beta   90.00
_cell.angle_gamma   90.00
#
_symmetry.space_group_name_H-M   'P 1'
#
loop_
_entity.id
_entity.type
_entity.pdbx_description
1 polymer ?
#
loop_
_entity_poly.entity_id
_entity_poly.type
_entity_poly.pdbx_seq_one_letter_code
_entity_poly.pdbx_strand_id
1 'polypeptide(L)'
;MKALTLAGEPESELCSVAMLYKISYHDGQSVQGAGFLDAHAKDGGKNTFSSLKKDHLKRLHSIAHHSQLLLYDYDNITGMAFPATAESVLGAYPASWNAWTPYTVAATTPAHCALALNCKDTGLYKTSLPWSYQFCFRNIYGLDLDYGDAAVDTAKGVRFEKGRARYLVLVSVAHGGADLDDSIDFDRSAYIELG
;
A
#
# COMPACT_ATOMS: atom_id res chain seq x y z
N MET A 1 -13.45 4.14 7.57
CA MET A 1 -12.11 4.65 7.22
C MET A 1 -12.07 6.15 7.47
N LYS A 2 -10.97 6.65 8.01
CA LYS A 2 -10.74 8.08 8.27
C LYS A 2 -9.38 8.51 7.75
N ALA A 3 -9.31 9.60 6.98
CA ALA A 3 -8.05 10.12 6.44
C ALA A 3 -7.61 11.36 7.23
N LEU A 4 -6.32 11.43 7.51
CA LEU A 4 -5.65 12.49 8.25
C LEU A 4 -4.43 12.98 7.46
N THR A 5 -4.06 14.22 7.67
CA THR A 5 -2.84 14.82 7.13
C THR A 5 -1.88 15.18 8.25
N LEU A 6 -0.58 15.09 7.98
CA LEU A 6 0.44 15.56 8.90
C LEU A 6 0.24 17.08 9.14
N ALA A 7 0.34 17.48 10.41
CA ALA A 7 0.29 18.86 10.84
C ALA A 7 1.61 19.56 10.52
N GLY A 8 1.55 20.60 9.69
CA GLY A 8 2.73 21.34 9.24
C GLY A 8 3.58 20.59 8.22
N GLU A 9 4.76 21.14 7.93
CA GLU A 9 5.71 20.55 7.00
C GLU A 9 6.59 19.52 7.71
N PRO A 10 6.75 18.29 7.18
CA PRO A 10 7.62 17.29 7.79
C PRO A 10 9.09 17.72 7.72
N GLU A 11 9.82 17.57 8.83
CA GLU A 11 11.29 17.64 8.80
C GLU A 11 11.88 16.54 7.91
N SER A 12 11.23 15.36 7.87
CA SER A 12 11.55 14.29 6.94
C SER A 12 10.31 13.43 6.66
N GLU A 13 9.98 13.28 5.38
CA GLU A 13 8.93 12.36 4.94
C GLU A 13 9.48 10.94 4.81
N LEU A 14 8.77 9.97 5.39
CA LEU A 14 9.09 8.54 5.30
C LEU A 14 8.39 7.86 4.12
N CYS A 15 7.15 8.24 3.84
CA CYS A 15 6.36 7.79 2.69
C CYS A 15 5.15 8.71 2.51
N SER A 16 4.44 8.55 1.39
CA SER A 16 3.25 9.34 1.10
C SER A 16 2.08 9.00 2.03
N VAL A 17 1.80 7.71 2.26
CA VAL A 17 0.65 7.27 3.06
C VAL A 17 1.05 6.13 3.99
N ALA A 18 0.70 6.24 5.27
CA ALA A 18 0.61 5.12 6.18
C ALA A 18 -0.88 4.78 6.41
N MET A 19 -1.19 3.50 6.44
CA MET A 19 -2.53 2.99 6.70
C MET A 19 -2.49 2.12 7.95
N LEU A 20 -3.24 2.49 8.97
CA LEU A 20 -3.32 1.76 10.23
C LEU A 20 -4.60 0.94 10.26
N TYR A 21 -4.45 -0.37 10.22
CA TYR A 21 -5.55 -1.32 10.18
C TYR A 21 -5.86 -1.84 11.58
N LYS A 22 -7.14 -1.84 11.94
CA LYS A 22 -7.68 -2.59 13.07
C LYS A 22 -8.67 -3.60 12.51
N ILE A 23 -8.31 -4.89 12.59
CA ILE A 23 -9.07 -5.97 11.96
C ILE A 23 -9.64 -6.85 13.06
N SER A 24 -10.95 -7.00 13.09
CA SER A 24 -11.70 -7.90 13.98
C SER A 24 -12.18 -9.12 13.20
N TYR A 25 -11.99 -10.31 13.75
CA TYR A 25 -12.40 -11.58 13.16
C TYR A 25 -13.57 -12.21 13.93
N HIS A 26 -14.32 -13.06 13.25
CA HIS A 26 -15.51 -13.73 13.78
C HIS A 26 -15.25 -14.63 14.99
N ASP A 27 -14.00 -15.04 15.23
CA ASP A 27 -13.59 -15.83 16.38
C ASP A 27 -13.24 -14.96 17.62
N GLY A 28 -13.46 -13.64 17.52
CA GLY A 28 -13.17 -12.67 18.57
C GLY A 28 -11.72 -12.19 18.59
N GLN A 29 -10.85 -12.70 17.71
CA GLN A 29 -9.50 -12.17 17.59
C GLN A 29 -9.52 -10.80 16.93
N SER A 30 -8.62 -9.91 17.37
CA SER A 30 -8.34 -8.67 16.67
C SER A 30 -6.85 -8.45 16.53
N VAL A 31 -6.46 -7.83 15.42
CA VAL A 31 -5.07 -7.48 15.13
C VAL A 31 -4.96 -6.05 14.70
N GLN A 32 -3.81 -5.44 14.97
CA GLN A 32 -3.46 -4.13 14.48
C GLN A 32 -2.20 -4.22 13.63
N GLY A 33 -2.29 -3.73 12.38
CA GLY A 33 -1.20 -3.80 11.42
C GLY A 33 -1.07 -2.50 10.63
N ALA A 34 0.11 -2.27 10.06
CA ALA A 34 0.41 -1.06 9.30
C ALA A 34 0.74 -1.39 7.84
N GLY A 35 0.12 -0.68 6.90
CA GLY A 35 0.50 -0.65 5.49
C GLY A 35 1.19 0.66 5.15
N PHE A 36 2.22 0.63 4.32
CA PHE A 36 2.96 1.82 3.90
C PHE A 36 3.00 1.92 2.38
N LEU A 37 2.64 3.09 1.85
CA LEU A 37 2.65 3.40 0.43
C LEU A 37 3.55 4.61 0.17
N ASP A 38 4.54 4.44 -0.70
CA ASP A 38 5.34 5.53 -1.23
C ASP A 38 4.93 5.79 -2.69
N ALA A 39 4.32 6.95 -2.94
CA ALA A 39 3.62 7.22 -4.19
C ALA A 39 4.51 7.93 -5.21
N HIS A 40 4.55 7.39 -6.43
CA HIS A 40 5.37 7.91 -7.52
C HIS A 40 4.56 8.02 -8.81
N ALA A 41 4.39 9.26 -9.27
CA ALA A 41 3.89 9.54 -10.61
C ALA A 41 4.96 9.18 -11.66
N LYS A 42 4.53 8.58 -12.77
CA LYS A 42 5.37 8.44 -13.97
C LYS A 42 5.70 9.82 -14.55
N ASP A 43 6.94 9.96 -15.01
CA ASP A 43 7.39 11.16 -15.71
C ASP A 43 6.65 11.29 -17.07
N GLY A 44 6.06 12.45 -17.34
CA GLY A 44 5.30 12.69 -18.57
C GLY A 44 6.10 12.34 -19.84
N GLY A 45 5.52 11.48 -20.69
CA GLY A 45 6.13 11.04 -21.95
C GLY A 45 7.37 10.13 -21.81
N LYS A 46 7.69 9.68 -20.59
CA LYS A 46 8.84 8.79 -20.31
C LYS A 46 8.37 7.56 -19.56
N ASN A 47 9.18 6.51 -19.56
CA ASN A 47 8.91 5.28 -18.82
C ASN A 47 9.53 5.28 -17.43
N THR A 48 9.84 6.44 -16.84
CA THR A 48 10.62 6.55 -15.60
C THR A 48 9.80 7.13 -14.45
N PHE A 49 10.19 6.80 -13.22
CA PHE A 49 9.69 7.39 -11.98
C PHE A 49 10.82 8.19 -11.33
N SER A 50 11.06 9.43 -11.78
CA SER A 50 12.20 10.23 -11.31
C SER A 50 12.16 10.57 -9.81
N SER A 51 10.96 10.59 -9.21
CA SER A 51 10.77 10.82 -7.78
C SER A 51 11.21 9.64 -6.90
N LEU A 52 11.37 8.44 -7.48
CA LEU A 52 11.79 7.25 -6.75
C LEU A 52 13.28 7.32 -6.41
N LYS A 53 13.57 7.41 -5.12
CA LYS A 53 14.94 7.49 -4.58
C LYS A 53 15.30 6.20 -3.84
N LYS A 54 16.33 5.51 -4.31
CA LYS A 54 16.75 4.21 -3.75
C LYS A 54 17.07 4.27 -2.26
N ASP A 55 17.72 5.32 -1.79
CA ASP A 55 18.08 5.45 -0.37
C ASP A 55 16.87 5.76 0.51
N HIS A 56 15.88 6.50 -0.01
CA HIS A 56 14.59 6.66 0.65
C HIS A 56 13.86 5.32 0.76
N LEU A 57 13.81 4.55 -0.34
CA LEU A 57 13.16 3.25 -0.36
C LEU A 57 13.82 2.24 0.62
N LYS A 58 15.15 2.23 0.70
CA LYS A 58 15.88 1.42 1.72
C LYS A 58 15.51 1.84 3.14
N ARG A 59 15.41 3.15 3.40
CA ARG A 59 15.02 3.67 4.71
C ARG A 59 13.61 3.23 5.08
N LEU A 60 12.65 3.37 4.16
CA LEU A 60 11.28 2.89 4.34
C LEU A 60 11.25 1.37 4.61
N HIS A 61 11.89 0.59 3.74
CA HIS A 61 11.90 -0.86 3.84
C HIS A 61 12.56 -1.38 5.13
N SER A 62 13.48 -0.63 5.73
CA SER A 62 14.11 -0.97 7.02
C SER A 62 13.21 -0.78 8.25
N ILE A 63 11.98 -0.29 8.07
CA ILE A 63 10.96 -0.18 9.13
C ILE A 63 9.76 -1.06 8.76
N ALA A 64 9.33 -0.96 7.51
CA ALA A 64 8.15 -1.62 6.97
C ALA A 64 8.58 -2.60 5.88
N HIS A 65 8.73 -3.87 6.25
CA HIS A 65 9.20 -4.90 5.32
C HIS A 65 8.18 -5.17 4.20
N HIS A 66 6.89 -4.94 4.47
CA HIS A 66 5.81 -5.06 3.51
C HIS A 66 5.45 -3.74 2.80
N SER A 67 6.26 -2.69 2.95
CA SER A 67 6.07 -1.41 2.24
C SER A 67 5.94 -1.60 0.72
N GLN A 68 5.04 -0.80 0.13
CA GLN A 68 4.73 -0.82 -1.30
C GLN A 68 5.04 0.53 -1.93
N LEU A 69 5.50 0.49 -3.17
CA LEU A 69 5.53 1.63 -4.07
C LEU A 69 4.17 1.72 -4.76
N LEU A 70 3.49 2.85 -4.66
CA LEU A 70 2.30 3.15 -5.45
C LEU A 70 2.73 3.85 -6.73
N LEU A 71 2.86 3.09 -7.81
CA LEU A 71 3.20 3.58 -9.13
C LEU A 71 1.92 3.95 -9.85
N TYR A 72 1.74 5.23 -10.16
CA TYR A 72 0.56 5.69 -10.86
C TYR A 72 0.92 6.50 -12.10
N ASP A 73 0.04 6.36 -13.07
CA ASP A 73 0.17 6.91 -14.40
C ASP A 73 -1.22 7.39 -14.83
N TYR A 74 -1.28 8.34 -15.74
CA TYR A 74 -2.53 8.71 -16.40
C TYR A 74 -2.83 7.78 -17.59
N ASP A 75 -1.87 6.92 -17.96
CA ASP A 75 -2.03 5.88 -18.99
C ASP A 75 -2.45 4.51 -18.41
N ASN A 76 -2.99 3.66 -19.29
CA ASN A 76 -3.32 2.28 -18.97
C ASN A 76 -2.05 1.45 -18.70
N ILE A 77 -1.97 0.88 -17.51
CA ILE A 77 -0.94 -0.08 -17.09
C ILE A 77 -1.45 -1.50 -17.35
N THR A 78 -0.69 -2.29 -18.09
CA THR A 78 -0.96 -3.71 -18.39
C THR A 78 0.26 -4.57 -18.06
N GLY A 79 0.16 -5.90 -18.16
CA GLY A 79 1.30 -6.80 -17.94
C GLY A 79 1.76 -6.94 -16.49
N MET A 80 0.90 -6.56 -15.55
CA MET A 80 1.08 -6.80 -14.12
C MET A 80 0.87 -8.26 -13.76
N ALA A 81 1.34 -8.67 -12.58
CA ALA A 81 0.87 -9.91 -12.00
C ALA A 81 -0.65 -9.80 -11.83
N PHE A 82 -1.39 -10.64 -12.53
CA PHE A 82 -2.84 -10.65 -12.43
C PHE A 82 -3.25 -11.77 -11.46
N PRO A 83 -3.97 -11.45 -10.38
CA PRO A 83 -4.53 -12.48 -9.53
C PRO A 83 -5.51 -13.31 -10.36
N ALA A 84 -5.36 -14.63 -10.32
CA ALA A 84 -6.22 -15.57 -11.02
C ALA A 84 -7.69 -15.16 -10.89
N THR A 85 -8.39 -14.85 -12.00
CA THR A 85 -9.85 -14.73 -11.96
C THR A 85 -10.43 -16.10 -11.58
N ALA A 86 -11.62 -16.14 -10.99
CA ALA A 86 -12.33 -17.40 -10.74
C ALA A 86 -12.42 -18.27 -12.02
N GLU A 87 -12.46 -17.62 -13.20
CA GLU A 87 -12.47 -18.27 -14.52
C GLU A 87 -11.15 -19.01 -14.84
N SER A 88 -10.02 -18.58 -14.26
CA SER A 88 -8.72 -19.26 -14.41
C SER A 88 -8.52 -20.43 -13.44
N VAL A 89 -9.35 -20.55 -12.39
CA VAL A 89 -9.33 -21.66 -11.42
C VAL A 89 -10.28 -22.79 -11.85
N LEU A 90 -11.37 -22.45 -12.53
CA LEU A 90 -12.27 -23.41 -13.16
C LEU A 90 -11.74 -23.73 -14.56
N GLY A 91 -10.82 -24.70 -14.69
CA GLY A 91 -10.11 -25.08 -15.93
C GLY A 91 -10.98 -25.54 -17.11
N ALA A 92 -11.91 -24.69 -17.57
CA ALA A 92 -12.99 -25.03 -18.47
C ALA A 92 -13.46 -23.81 -19.28
N TYR A 93 -12.55 -23.09 -19.97
CA TYR A 93 -12.96 -22.26 -21.11
C TYR A 93 -11.93 -22.32 -22.26
N PRO A 94 -12.38 -22.37 -23.52
CA PRO A 94 -11.49 -22.37 -24.68
C PRO A 94 -10.66 -21.07 -24.74
N ALA A 95 -9.45 -21.19 -25.28
CA ALA A 95 -8.42 -20.14 -25.38
C ALA A 95 -8.80 -18.88 -26.20
N SER A 96 -10.07 -18.65 -26.50
CA SER A 96 -10.56 -17.62 -27.41
C SER A 96 -11.58 -16.63 -26.81
N TRP A 97 -11.93 -16.72 -25.53
CA TRP A 97 -12.80 -15.74 -24.86
C TRP A 97 -12.06 -14.94 -23.79
N ASN A 98 -11.31 -13.94 -24.25
CA ASN A 98 -11.42 -12.54 -23.85
C ASN A 98 -10.22 -11.76 -24.41
N ALA A 99 -10.42 -11.01 -25.50
CA ALA A 99 -9.42 -10.08 -26.04
C ALA A 99 -9.24 -8.80 -25.17
N TRP A 100 -9.75 -8.83 -23.94
CA TRP A 100 -9.70 -7.71 -23.00
C TRP A 100 -8.50 -7.89 -22.08
N THR A 101 -7.41 -7.17 -22.36
CA THR A 101 -6.28 -7.09 -21.45
C THR A 101 -6.70 -6.25 -20.23
N PRO A 102 -6.73 -6.82 -19.02
CA PRO A 102 -7.03 -6.03 -17.83
C PRO A 102 -5.99 -4.93 -17.68
N TYR A 103 -6.46 -3.73 -17.31
CA TYR A 103 -5.61 -2.58 -17.07
C TYR A 103 -5.95 -1.91 -15.74
N THR A 104 -5.00 -1.14 -15.23
CA THR A 104 -5.18 -0.20 -14.11
C THR A 104 -4.50 1.12 -14.46
N VAL A 105 -4.73 2.16 -13.67
CA VAL A 105 -3.97 3.43 -13.71
C VAL A 105 -3.06 3.59 -12.48
N ALA A 106 -3.21 2.68 -11.51
CA ALA A 106 -2.39 2.63 -10.31
C ALA A 106 -2.02 1.18 -9.97
N ALA A 107 -0.73 0.91 -9.85
CA ALA A 107 -0.16 -0.39 -9.54
C ALA A 107 0.73 -0.29 -8.31
N THR A 108 0.76 -1.35 -7.50
CA THR A 108 1.64 -1.45 -6.33
C THR A 108 2.74 -2.46 -6.55
N THR A 109 3.98 -2.06 -6.32
CA THR A 109 5.15 -2.94 -6.31
C THR A 109 5.71 -3.06 -4.90
N PRO A 110 6.00 -4.26 -4.37
CA PRO A 110 6.69 -4.39 -3.10
C PRO A 110 8.07 -3.71 -3.14
N ALA A 111 8.41 -2.95 -2.10
CA ALA A 111 9.66 -2.19 -2.01
C ALA A 111 10.89 -3.10 -2.20
N HIS A 112 10.88 -4.29 -1.61
CA HIS A 112 11.97 -5.27 -1.73
C HIS A 112 12.17 -5.75 -3.18
N CYS A 113 11.11 -5.91 -3.97
CA CYS A 113 11.21 -6.26 -5.38
C CYS A 113 11.88 -5.14 -6.18
N ALA A 114 11.47 -3.89 -5.98
CA ALA A 114 12.09 -2.75 -6.66
C ALA A 114 13.57 -2.59 -6.28
N LEU A 115 13.92 -2.80 -5.01
CA LEU A 115 15.30 -2.81 -4.54
C LEU A 115 16.14 -3.93 -5.18
N ALA A 116 15.60 -5.15 -5.24
CA ALA A 116 16.26 -6.31 -5.83
C ALA A 116 16.44 -6.18 -7.35
N LEU A 117 15.42 -5.69 -8.05
CA LEU A 117 15.46 -5.44 -9.49
C LEU A 117 16.34 -4.24 -9.85
N ASN A 118 16.65 -3.37 -8.88
CA ASN A 118 17.38 -2.13 -9.09
C ASN A 118 16.80 -1.29 -10.25
N CYS A 119 15.47 -1.24 -10.30
CA CYS A 119 14.68 -0.66 -11.39
C CYS A 119 13.86 0.52 -10.85
N LYS A 120 13.67 1.55 -11.68
CA LYS A 120 12.90 2.77 -11.37
C LYS A 120 12.05 3.23 -12.55
N ASP A 121 11.69 2.28 -13.41
CA ASP A 121 10.95 2.49 -14.65
C ASP A 121 9.73 1.57 -14.68
N THR A 122 8.96 1.63 -15.76
CA THR A 122 7.76 0.80 -15.97
C THR A 122 8.07 -0.71 -15.98
N GLY A 123 9.35 -1.11 -16.04
CA GLY A 123 9.78 -2.48 -15.81
C GLY A 123 9.43 -3.04 -14.42
N LEU A 124 9.08 -2.19 -13.44
CA LEU A 124 8.55 -2.60 -12.14
C LEU A 124 7.13 -3.21 -12.23
N TYR A 125 6.38 -2.93 -13.30
CA TYR A 125 5.01 -3.44 -13.47
C TYR A 125 4.93 -4.97 -13.46
N LYS A 126 5.98 -5.67 -13.92
CA LYS A 126 6.04 -7.15 -13.91
C LYS A 126 5.99 -7.77 -12.51
N THR A 127 6.33 -7.01 -11.47
CA THR A 127 6.25 -7.42 -10.06
C THR A 127 5.16 -6.66 -9.30
N SER A 128 4.20 -6.09 -10.03
CA SER A 128 3.14 -5.26 -9.45
C SER A 128 1.79 -5.95 -9.47
N LEU A 129 0.90 -5.50 -8.59
CA LEU A 129 -0.53 -5.79 -8.59
C LEU A 129 -1.31 -4.48 -8.83
N PRO A 130 -2.54 -4.52 -9.37
CA PRO A 130 -3.41 -3.35 -9.33
C PRO A 130 -3.60 -2.87 -7.88
N TRP A 131 -3.54 -1.55 -7.63
CA TRP A 131 -3.71 -0.98 -6.29
C TRP A 131 -5.02 -1.42 -5.64
N SER A 132 -6.11 -1.41 -6.41
CA SER A 132 -7.42 -1.86 -5.93
C SER A 132 -7.40 -3.31 -5.44
N TYR A 133 -6.60 -4.16 -6.07
CA TYR A 133 -6.45 -5.55 -5.63
C TYR A 133 -5.64 -5.65 -4.33
N GLN A 134 -4.50 -4.97 -4.27
CA GLN A 134 -3.66 -4.92 -3.07
C GLN A 134 -4.45 -4.41 -1.86
N PHE A 135 -5.22 -3.33 -2.04
CA PHE A 135 -6.04 -2.76 -0.99
C PHE A 135 -7.19 -3.69 -0.58
N CYS A 136 -8.07 -4.06 -1.52
CA CYS A 136 -9.33 -4.74 -1.20
C CYS A 136 -9.18 -6.21 -0.82
N PHE A 137 -8.24 -6.93 -1.45
CA PHE A 137 -8.15 -8.38 -1.31
C PHE A 137 -6.93 -8.84 -0.52
N ARG A 138 -5.94 -7.96 -0.30
CA ARG A 138 -4.78 -8.29 0.52
C ARG A 138 -4.83 -7.53 1.84
N ASN A 139 -4.76 -6.20 1.81
CA ASN A 139 -4.63 -5.41 3.04
C ASN A 139 -5.86 -5.48 3.96
N ILE A 140 -7.09 -5.40 3.42
CA ILE A 140 -8.32 -5.55 4.23
C ILE A 140 -8.40 -6.93 4.91
N TYR A 141 -7.79 -7.97 4.34
CA TYR A 141 -7.71 -9.30 4.93
C TYR A 141 -6.54 -9.50 5.90
N GLY A 142 -5.72 -8.46 6.13
CA GLY A 142 -4.54 -8.53 6.98
C GLY A 142 -3.28 -9.05 6.26
N LEU A 143 -3.31 -9.19 4.94
CA LEU A 143 -2.16 -9.61 4.16
C LEU A 143 -1.30 -8.39 3.76
N ASP A 144 0.01 -8.60 3.70
CA ASP A 144 1.04 -7.58 3.43
C ASP A 144 0.94 -6.34 4.33
N LEU A 145 0.61 -6.57 5.59
CA LEU A 145 0.73 -5.57 6.65
C LEU A 145 1.96 -5.90 7.50
N ASP A 146 2.60 -4.86 8.01
CA ASP A 146 3.62 -4.97 9.04
C ASP A 146 2.96 -4.90 10.43
N TYR A 147 3.11 -5.96 11.22
CA TYR A 147 2.52 -6.10 12.56
C TYR A 147 3.48 -5.75 13.71
N GLY A 148 4.77 -5.52 13.41
CA GLY A 148 5.77 -5.21 14.42
C GLY A 148 5.61 -3.79 14.98
N ASP A 149 5.89 -3.64 16.27
CA ASP A 149 5.76 -2.37 17.00
C ASP A 149 6.45 -1.19 16.28
N ALA A 150 7.64 -1.44 15.73
CA ALA A 150 8.37 -0.41 14.99
C ALA A 150 7.57 0.18 13.81
N ALA A 151 6.88 -0.66 13.04
CA ALA A 151 6.07 -0.23 11.91
C ALA A 151 4.77 0.39 12.40
N VAL A 152 4.09 -0.23 13.35
CA VAL A 152 2.82 0.26 13.91
C VAL A 152 3.00 1.63 14.57
N ASP A 153 4.00 1.81 15.43
CA ASP A 153 4.26 3.08 16.12
C ASP A 153 4.73 4.18 15.15
N THR A 154 5.41 3.80 14.07
CA THR A 154 5.77 4.74 13.01
C THR A 154 4.53 5.21 12.25
N ALA A 155 3.61 4.31 11.91
CA ALA A 155 2.35 4.67 11.27
C ALA A 155 1.47 5.56 12.18
N LYS A 156 1.45 5.29 13.49
CA LYS A 156 0.75 6.12 14.49
C LYS A 156 1.33 7.53 14.61
N GLY A 157 2.56 7.77 14.14
CA GLY A 157 3.29 9.02 14.33
C GLY A 157 4.06 9.13 15.66
N VAL A 158 3.98 8.11 16.53
CA VAL A 158 4.68 8.07 17.82
C VAL A 158 6.18 7.91 17.62
N ARG A 159 6.58 7.07 16.67
CA ARG A 159 7.97 6.86 16.27
C ARG A 159 8.26 7.59 14.97
N PHE A 160 9.31 8.41 14.93
CA PHE A 160 9.57 9.27 13.77
C PHE A 160 11.06 9.51 13.46
N GLU A 161 11.99 8.71 14.01
CA GLU A 161 13.44 8.94 13.79
C GLU A 161 13.86 8.80 12.32
N LYS A 162 13.06 8.09 11.51
CA LYS A 162 13.27 7.90 10.07
C LYS A 162 12.30 8.72 9.21
N GLY A 163 11.51 9.59 9.82
CA GLY A 163 10.48 10.41 9.20
C GLY A 163 9.05 9.95 9.53
N ARG A 164 8.07 10.72 9.06
CA ARG A 164 6.63 10.45 9.22
C ARG A 164 5.96 10.26 7.85
N ALA A 165 4.85 9.55 7.83
CA ALA A 165 4.00 9.52 6.64
C ALA A 165 3.28 10.85 6.46
N ARG A 166 3.20 11.35 5.22
CA ARG A 166 2.49 12.60 4.94
C ARG A 166 1.00 12.51 5.26
N TYR A 167 0.39 11.38 4.93
CA TYR A 167 -1.00 11.07 5.25
C TYR A 167 -1.09 9.82 6.12
N LEU A 168 -2.05 9.83 7.04
CA LEU A 168 -2.42 8.68 7.85
C LEU A 168 -3.87 8.31 7.56
N VAL A 169 -4.12 7.04 7.25
CA VAL A 169 -5.46 6.51 7.04
C VAL A 169 -5.77 5.47 8.10
N LEU A 170 -6.82 5.69 8.88
CA LEU A 170 -7.31 4.75 9.88
C LEU A 170 -8.35 3.84 9.21
N VAL A 171 -8.13 2.53 9.28
CA VAL A 171 -8.93 1.51 8.60
C VAL A 171 -9.41 0.46 9.59
N SER A 172 -10.68 0.53 9.97
CA SER A 172 -11.34 -0.52 10.75
C SER A 172 -11.98 -1.53 9.80
N VAL A 173 -11.81 -2.82 10.09
CA VAL A 173 -12.35 -3.92 9.29
C VAL A 173 -12.96 -4.96 10.23
N ALA A 174 -14.14 -5.46 9.89
CA ALA A 174 -14.77 -6.58 10.58
C ALA A 174 -15.06 -7.71 9.59
N HIS A 175 -14.59 -8.91 9.90
CA HIS A 175 -14.77 -10.12 9.08
C HIS A 175 -15.75 -11.09 9.72
N GLY A 176 -16.58 -11.73 8.89
CA GLY A 176 -17.42 -12.86 9.31
C GLY A 176 -18.47 -12.54 10.37
N GLY A 177 -18.98 -11.30 10.40
CA GLY A 177 -20.00 -10.85 11.35
C GLY A 177 -19.46 -10.37 12.70
N ALA A 178 -18.15 -10.18 12.83
CA ALA A 178 -17.55 -9.51 13.99
C ALA A 178 -18.04 -8.05 14.11
N ASP A 179 -17.97 -7.51 15.34
CA ASP A 179 -18.21 -6.10 15.56
C ASP A 179 -17.04 -5.24 15.06
N LEU A 180 -17.38 -4.08 14.51
CA LEU A 180 -16.40 -3.11 14.04
C LEU A 180 -15.77 -2.38 15.24
N ASP A 181 -14.46 -2.48 15.38
CA ASP A 181 -13.69 -1.72 16.36
C ASP A 181 -13.01 -0.53 15.69
N ASP A 182 -13.54 0.66 15.94
CA ASP A 182 -13.02 1.93 15.42
C ASP A 182 -12.00 2.60 16.34
N SER A 183 -11.60 1.94 17.44
CA SER A 183 -10.66 2.50 18.42
C SER A 183 -9.21 2.37 17.97
N ILE A 184 -8.81 3.23 17.04
CA ILE A 184 -7.43 3.31 16.56
C ILE A 184 -6.73 4.50 17.21
N ASP A 185 -5.70 4.20 18.01
CA ASP A 185 -4.84 5.21 18.64
C ASP A 185 -3.77 5.73 17.68
N PHE A 186 -3.51 7.03 17.72
CA PHE A 186 -2.51 7.74 16.90
C PHE A 186 -2.12 9.08 17.55
N ASP A 187 -0.99 9.65 17.13
CA ASP A 187 -0.52 10.95 17.60
C ASP A 187 -1.38 12.10 17.03
N ARG A 188 -2.33 12.56 17.85
CA ARG A 188 -3.25 13.68 17.53
C ARG A 188 -2.56 15.04 17.46
N SER A 189 -1.35 15.17 17.97
CA SER A 189 -0.56 16.38 17.80
C SER A 189 0.15 16.40 16.44
N ALA A 190 0.46 15.22 15.90
CA ALA A 190 1.07 15.05 14.60
C ALA A 190 0.07 15.06 13.45
N TYR A 191 -1.13 14.50 13.62
CA TYR A 191 -2.09 14.31 12.54
C TYR A 191 -3.41 15.03 12.82
N ILE A 192 -3.88 15.78 11.82
CA ILE A 192 -5.15 16.49 11.83
C ILE A 192 -6.08 15.95 10.74
N GLU A 193 -7.39 16.14 10.93
CA GLU A 193 -8.37 15.76 9.92
C GLU A 193 -8.19 16.57 8.64
N LEU A 194 -8.28 15.89 7.49
CA LEU A 194 -8.39 16.55 6.20
C LEU A 194 -9.73 17.29 6.15
N GLY A 195 -9.67 18.61 6.03
CA GLY A 195 -10.85 19.49 5.87
C GLY A 195 -11.44 19.44 4.47
#